data_AF-A0A699ZFP8-F1
#
_entry.id   AF-A0A699ZFP8-F1
#
_cell.length_a   1.000
_cell.length_b   1.000
_cell.length_c   1.000
_cell.angle_alpha   90.00
_cell.angle_beta   90.00
_cell.angle_gamma   90.00
#
_symmetry.space_group_name_H-M   'P 1'
#
loop_
_entity.id
_entity.type
_entity.pdbx_description
1 polymer ?
#
loop_
_entity_poly.entity_id
_entity_poly.type
_entity_poly.pdbx_seq_one_letter_code
_entity_poly.pdbx_strand_id
1 'polypeptide(L)'
;MFNGLRVRMGIATGILQQGTHVRTSSVLDMAKTISDAGAGGQVLLDELTFASVKDRLVELGAVDANGLNIAKGLFMYCKNKRLPMPYVSWRPPMVVRAAQRQALGRPSFVGTGVVLGEEPEGQGPTSLLDPTQPTMLHLYQIQPHPLRQRMAHFGSQLALREEWVCVLRPYFDAPGARSSLVRSDNPAAMEGVTMVFALVDGGKEWKLTAGRDKKLVNTIIVDAIITVLSTIHGYICRVQDADFKYMLAFTTKLDALKFCLVLQEALIWQDWPESVLKYEKFREVRDEVGNVLFRGPRLKMGVCSGQVRAVVPDHQGKADYHGHVVNSAARYMDAAAHGGQ
;
A
#
# COMPACT_ATOMS: atom_id res chain seq x y z
N MET A 1 -25.58 8.61 15.04
CA MET A 1 -24.64 9.42 14.23
C MET A 1 -25.17 9.70 12.81
N PHE A 2 -25.99 8.85 12.20
CA PHE A 2 -26.55 9.11 10.87
C PHE A 2 -28.06 9.36 10.95
N ASN A 3 -28.53 10.46 10.36
CA ASN A 3 -29.94 10.78 10.18
C ASN A 3 -30.26 10.69 8.69
N GLY A 4 -31.18 9.80 8.31
CA GLY A 4 -31.67 9.66 6.94
C GLY A 4 -30.92 8.65 6.06
N LEU A 5 -31.24 8.68 4.76
CA LEU A 5 -30.67 7.79 3.74
C LEU A 5 -29.16 7.99 3.62
N ARG A 6 -28.45 6.90 3.36
CA ARG A 6 -27.00 6.90 3.17
C ARG A 6 -26.66 6.59 1.73
N VAL A 7 -25.90 7.46 1.10
CA VAL A 7 -25.44 7.30 -0.29
C VAL A 7 -24.00 6.78 -0.33
N ARG A 8 -23.68 6.03 -1.37
CA ARG A 8 -22.31 5.66 -1.73
C ARG A 8 -21.87 6.59 -2.86
N MET A 9 -20.68 7.16 -2.74
CA MET A 9 -20.15 8.07 -3.74
C MET A 9 -18.80 7.54 -4.22
N GLY A 10 -18.68 7.31 -5.52
CA GLY A 10 -17.43 6.96 -6.19
C GLY A 10 -17.04 8.04 -7.19
N ILE A 11 -15.79 8.47 -7.15
CA ILE A 11 -15.25 9.50 -8.04
C ILE A 11 -14.06 8.89 -8.80
N ALA A 12 -14.08 9.06 -10.11
CA ALA A 12 -12.99 8.71 -11.00
C ALA A 12 -12.70 9.88 -11.93
N THR A 13 -11.43 10.03 -12.31
CA THR A 13 -11.00 11.08 -13.24
C THR A 13 -10.24 10.42 -14.38
N GLY A 14 -10.51 10.84 -15.61
CA GLY A 14 -9.81 10.34 -16.80
C GLY A 14 -10.08 11.21 -18.02
N ILE A 15 -9.38 10.89 -19.10
CA ILE A 15 -9.48 11.61 -20.37
C ILE A 15 -10.52 10.92 -21.25
N LEU A 16 -11.47 11.71 -21.78
CA LEU A 16 -12.43 11.24 -22.77
C LEU A 16 -12.00 11.67 -24.16
N GLN A 17 -11.90 10.71 -25.08
CA GLN A 17 -11.64 11.03 -26.49
C GLN A 17 -12.83 11.77 -27.09
N GLN A 18 -12.56 12.72 -27.98
CA GLN A 18 -13.61 13.50 -28.64
C GLN A 18 -14.61 12.58 -29.34
N GLY A 19 -15.91 12.80 -29.13
CA GLY A 19 -16.98 11.94 -29.67
C GLY A 19 -17.36 10.75 -28.77
N THR A 20 -16.63 10.49 -27.67
CA THR A 20 -17.00 9.43 -26.72
C THR A 20 -18.20 9.85 -25.88
N HIS A 21 -19.24 9.02 -25.84
CA HIS A 21 -20.40 9.26 -24.98
C HIS A 21 -20.08 8.89 -23.52
N VAL A 22 -20.44 9.75 -22.57
CA VAL A 22 -20.12 9.55 -21.13
C VAL A 22 -20.67 8.22 -20.60
N ARG A 23 -21.87 7.80 -21.04
CA ARG A 23 -22.50 6.55 -20.57
C ARG A 23 -21.74 5.27 -20.95
N THR A 24 -20.89 5.33 -21.95
CA THR A 24 -20.09 4.20 -22.42
C THR A 24 -18.60 4.44 -22.18
N SER A 25 -18.28 5.42 -21.32
CA SER A 25 -16.90 5.79 -21.02
C SER A 25 -16.32 4.95 -19.89
N SER A 26 -15.03 4.64 -20.01
CA SER A 26 -14.28 3.96 -18.95
C SER A 26 -14.25 4.73 -17.64
N VAL A 27 -14.34 6.06 -17.69
CA VAL A 27 -14.41 6.94 -16.50
C VAL A 27 -15.70 6.68 -15.71
N LEU A 28 -16.84 6.52 -16.40
CA LEU A 28 -18.11 6.22 -15.72
C LEU A 28 -18.10 4.80 -15.13
N ASP A 29 -17.57 3.81 -15.86
CA ASP A 29 -17.46 2.43 -15.38
C ASP A 29 -16.57 2.35 -14.13
N MET A 30 -15.46 3.10 -14.12
CA MET A 30 -14.58 3.23 -12.97
C MET A 30 -15.30 3.89 -11.79
N ALA A 31 -15.98 5.01 -12.01
CA ALA A 31 -16.74 5.70 -10.96
C ALA A 31 -17.83 4.80 -10.35
N LYS A 32 -18.51 4.00 -11.17
CA LYS A 32 -19.50 3.00 -10.72
C LYS A 32 -18.83 1.91 -9.87
N THR A 33 -17.73 1.36 -10.34
CA THR A 33 -16.97 0.32 -9.63
C THR A 33 -16.51 0.82 -8.24
N ILE A 34 -15.99 2.04 -8.17
CA ILE A 34 -15.57 2.69 -6.92
C ILE A 34 -16.76 2.93 -5.98
N SER A 35 -17.90 3.38 -6.53
CA SER A 35 -19.11 3.61 -5.74
C SER A 35 -19.66 2.31 -5.15
N ASP A 36 -19.62 1.22 -5.92
CA ASP A 36 -20.07 -0.10 -5.47
C ASP A 36 -19.20 -0.65 -4.34
N ALA A 37 -17.89 -0.35 -4.35
CA ALA A 37 -16.96 -0.72 -3.27
C ALA A 37 -17.23 0.03 -1.95
N GLY A 38 -18.01 1.12 -1.97
CA GLY A 38 -18.30 1.93 -0.80
C GLY A 38 -19.36 1.33 0.13
N ALA A 39 -19.29 1.68 1.42
CA ALA A 39 -20.39 1.61 2.36
C ALA A 39 -21.20 2.92 2.34
N GLY A 40 -22.48 2.86 2.73
CA GLY A 40 -23.33 4.05 2.81
C GLY A 40 -22.73 5.13 3.72
N GLY A 41 -22.53 6.34 3.18
CA GLY A 41 -21.92 7.48 3.86
C GLY A 41 -20.43 7.66 3.55
N GLN A 42 -19.84 6.84 2.67
CA GLN A 42 -18.47 6.99 2.19
C GLN A 42 -18.38 7.74 0.86
N VAL A 43 -17.24 8.42 0.68
CA VAL A 43 -16.78 9.00 -0.59
C VAL A 43 -15.46 8.32 -0.91
N LEU A 44 -15.43 7.56 -2.01
CA LEU A 44 -14.25 6.86 -2.50
C LEU A 44 -13.76 7.46 -3.82
N LEU A 45 -12.45 7.44 -4.03
CA LEU A 45 -11.76 8.00 -5.19
C LEU A 45 -10.78 6.97 -5.76
N ASP A 46 -10.53 7.04 -7.07
CA ASP A 46 -9.36 6.38 -7.67
C ASP A 46 -8.06 7.13 -7.39
N GLU A 47 -6.95 6.50 -7.76
CA GLU A 47 -5.61 7.04 -7.63
C GLU A 47 -5.39 8.32 -8.42
N LEU A 48 -5.90 8.39 -9.66
CA LEU A 48 -5.75 9.58 -10.51
C LEU A 48 -6.48 10.78 -9.91
N THR A 49 -7.74 10.60 -9.45
CA THR A 49 -8.47 11.66 -8.76
C THR A 49 -7.74 12.08 -7.50
N PHE A 50 -7.32 11.13 -6.66
CA PHE A 50 -6.58 11.43 -5.43
C PHE A 50 -5.30 12.23 -5.72
N ALA A 51 -4.49 11.80 -6.68
CA ALA A 51 -3.25 12.48 -7.06
C ALA A 51 -3.49 13.92 -7.51
N SER A 52 -4.63 14.21 -8.15
CA SER A 52 -4.96 15.57 -8.61
C SER A 52 -5.39 16.53 -7.49
N VAL A 53 -5.88 15.99 -6.35
CA VAL A 53 -6.42 16.81 -5.25
C VAL A 53 -5.60 16.75 -3.96
N LYS A 54 -4.66 15.80 -3.81
CA LYS A 54 -3.92 15.54 -2.57
C LYS A 54 -3.13 16.72 -1.99
N ASP A 55 -2.87 17.75 -2.79
CA ASP A 55 -2.15 18.95 -2.35
C ASP A 55 -3.09 20.12 -2.01
N ARG A 56 -4.40 19.99 -2.32
CA ARG A 56 -5.44 21.02 -2.09
C ARG A 56 -6.14 20.87 -0.74
N LEU A 57 -5.32 20.64 0.29
CA LEU A 57 -5.75 20.37 1.67
C LEU A 57 -6.64 21.45 2.29
N VAL A 58 -6.33 22.72 2.01
CA VAL A 58 -7.02 23.87 2.62
C VAL A 58 -8.48 23.93 2.20
N GLU A 59 -8.77 23.59 0.95
CA GLU A 59 -10.13 23.61 0.41
C GLU A 59 -10.98 22.48 1.00
N LEU A 60 -10.40 21.28 1.13
CA LEU A 60 -11.08 20.14 1.74
C LEU A 60 -11.34 20.34 3.23
N GLY A 61 -10.44 21.03 3.93
CA GLY A 61 -10.61 21.43 5.34
C GLY A 61 -11.64 22.55 5.55
N ALA A 62 -11.99 23.28 4.49
CA ALA A 62 -12.97 24.37 4.52
C ALA A 62 -14.43 23.90 4.38
N VAL A 63 -14.68 22.60 4.15
CA VAL A 63 -16.03 22.05 4.02
C VAL A 63 -16.67 21.86 5.40
N ASP A 64 -17.82 22.50 5.61
CA ASP A 64 -18.67 22.29 6.78
C ASP A 64 -20.15 22.12 6.42
N ALA A 65 -21.03 22.09 7.42
CA ALA A 65 -22.47 21.87 7.22
C ALA A 65 -23.14 22.94 6.33
N ASN A 66 -22.51 24.12 6.19
CA ASN A 66 -23.02 25.22 5.36
C ASN A 66 -22.38 25.23 3.95
N GLY A 67 -21.54 24.25 3.61
CA GLY A 67 -20.84 24.16 2.33
C GLY A 67 -19.35 24.48 2.42
N LEU A 68 -18.77 25.03 1.34
CA LEU A 68 -17.35 25.36 1.24
C LEU A 68 -17.08 26.77 1.79
N ASN A 69 -16.43 26.87 2.95
CA ASN A 69 -16.13 28.14 3.61
C ASN A 69 -14.65 28.52 3.46
N ILE A 70 -14.29 29.05 2.29
CA ILE A 70 -12.89 29.37 1.92
C ILE A 70 -12.27 30.39 2.89
N ALA A 71 -13.04 31.37 3.39
CA ALA A 71 -12.56 32.37 4.33
C ALA A 71 -12.09 31.75 5.66
N LYS A 72 -12.83 30.75 6.17
CA LYS A 72 -12.46 29.97 7.36
C LYS A 72 -11.23 29.09 7.10
N GLY A 73 -11.13 28.48 5.92
CA GLY A 73 -9.96 27.71 5.49
C GLY A 73 -8.68 28.56 5.47
N LEU A 74 -8.75 29.75 4.90
CA LEU A 74 -7.63 30.70 4.82
C LEU A 74 -7.25 31.24 6.21
N PHE A 75 -8.23 31.54 7.06
CA PHE A 75 -8.00 31.97 8.44
C PHE A 75 -7.28 30.91 9.29
N MET A 76 -7.62 29.63 9.15
CA MET A 76 -6.91 28.54 9.83
C MET A 76 -5.47 28.38 9.33
N TYR A 77 -5.25 28.53 8.03
CA TYR A 77 -3.93 28.46 7.40
C TYR A 77 -2.98 29.56 7.89
N CYS A 78 -3.47 30.80 8.03
CA CYS A 78 -2.65 31.96 8.41
C CYS A 78 -2.26 32.01 9.90
N LYS A 79 -3.08 31.47 10.82
CA LYS A 79 -2.81 31.53 12.27
C LYS A 79 -1.85 30.44 12.78
N ASN A 80 -1.67 29.33 12.07
CA ASN A 80 -0.99 28.13 12.58
C ASN A 80 0.25 27.72 11.76
N LYS A 81 1.21 28.64 11.55
CA LYS A 81 2.51 28.33 10.90
C LYS A 81 3.42 27.34 11.66
N ARG A 82 2.98 26.75 12.79
CA ARG A 82 3.81 25.92 13.70
C ARG A 82 3.13 24.65 14.24
N LEU A 83 2.16 24.07 13.54
CA LEU A 83 1.68 22.70 13.86
C LEU A 83 1.92 21.77 12.66
N PRO A 84 2.43 20.54 12.87
CA PRO A 84 2.49 19.54 11.81
C PRO A 84 1.04 19.26 11.37
N MET A 85 0.75 19.46 10.08
CA MET A 85 -0.59 19.42 9.48
C MET A 85 -1.41 18.17 9.91
N PRO A 86 -2.47 18.29 10.73
CA PRO A 86 -3.43 17.21 11.00
C PRO A 86 -4.84 17.52 10.44
N TYR A 87 -4.97 18.46 9.49
CA TYR A 87 -6.27 19.10 9.19
C TYR A 87 -7.09 18.50 8.03
N VAL A 88 -6.55 17.50 7.31
CA VAL A 88 -7.33 16.53 6.53
C VAL A 88 -6.58 15.22 6.63
N SER A 89 -7.27 14.15 7.02
CA SER A 89 -6.69 12.81 6.92
C SER A 89 -6.71 12.42 5.44
N TRP A 90 -5.57 12.55 4.75
CA TRP A 90 -5.36 11.80 3.54
C TRP A 90 -5.40 10.31 3.89
N ARG A 91 -6.16 9.53 3.13
CA ARG A 91 -6.17 8.07 3.28
C ARG A 91 -5.35 7.44 2.18
N PRO A 92 -4.76 6.26 2.40
CA PRO A 92 -4.04 5.54 1.38
C PRO A 92 -4.97 4.73 0.49
N PRO A 93 -4.42 4.18 -0.60
CA PRO A 93 -5.14 3.21 -1.39
C PRO A 93 -5.45 1.97 -0.54
N MET A 94 -6.73 1.61 -0.48
CA MET A 94 -7.15 0.21 -0.35
C MET A 94 -6.93 -0.41 -1.71
N VAL A 95 -5.98 -1.32 -1.83
CA VAL A 95 -5.74 -2.00 -3.10
C VAL A 95 -6.63 -3.22 -3.13
N VAL A 96 -7.56 -3.20 -4.07
CA VAL A 96 -8.50 -4.28 -4.31
C VAL A 96 -8.16 -4.93 -5.65
N ARG A 97 -8.14 -6.25 -5.70
CA ARG A 97 -7.83 -7.05 -6.89
C ARG A 97 -9.03 -7.94 -7.20
N ALA A 98 -9.34 -8.12 -8.48
CA ALA A 98 -10.31 -9.13 -8.88
C ALA A 98 -9.83 -10.55 -8.47
N ALA A 99 -10.64 -11.28 -7.72
CA ALA A 99 -10.42 -12.64 -7.29
C ALA A 99 -10.39 -13.56 -8.52
N GLN A 100 -9.20 -14.03 -8.89
CA GLN A 100 -9.11 -15.26 -9.67
C GLN A 100 -9.60 -16.39 -8.77
N ARG A 101 -10.61 -17.17 -9.23
CA ARG A 101 -10.92 -18.47 -8.66
C ARG A 101 -9.71 -19.39 -8.85
N GLN A 102 -8.73 -19.32 -7.95
CA GLN A 102 -7.82 -20.42 -7.72
C GLN A 102 -8.45 -21.30 -6.64
N ALA A 103 -8.81 -22.51 -7.03
CA ALA A 103 -9.24 -23.55 -6.12
C ALA A 103 -8.21 -23.66 -4.98
N LEU A 104 -8.71 -23.70 -3.74
CA LEU A 104 -7.93 -24.09 -2.56
C LEU A 104 -7.44 -25.54 -2.75
N GLY A 105 -6.30 -25.69 -3.41
CA GLY A 105 -5.70 -26.98 -3.72
C GLY A 105 -4.19 -26.84 -3.83
N ARG A 106 -3.49 -26.95 -2.69
CA ARG A 106 -2.02 -26.90 -2.50
C ARG A 106 -1.31 -25.65 -3.06
N PRO A 107 -0.28 -25.12 -2.38
CA PRO A 107 0.47 -23.97 -2.90
C PRO A 107 1.25 -24.39 -4.14
N SER A 108 0.62 -24.24 -5.29
CA SER A 108 1.27 -24.31 -6.59
C SER A 108 1.82 -22.91 -6.86
N PHE A 109 3.14 -22.74 -6.67
CA PHE A 109 3.86 -21.60 -7.22
C PHE A 109 3.69 -21.67 -8.74
N VAL A 110 2.78 -20.86 -9.29
CA VAL A 110 2.59 -20.76 -10.74
C VAL A 110 3.09 -19.40 -11.17
N GLY A 111 4.31 -19.40 -11.69
CA GLY A 111 4.85 -18.34 -12.52
C GLY A 111 3.95 -18.13 -13.73
N THR A 112 3.49 -16.90 -13.92
CA THR A 112 3.05 -16.43 -15.24
C THR A 112 4.27 -15.84 -15.92
N GLY A 113 4.92 -16.65 -16.76
CA GLY A 113 5.90 -16.16 -17.72
C GLY A 113 5.25 -15.10 -18.59
N VAL A 114 5.77 -13.88 -18.50
CA VAL A 114 5.41 -12.80 -19.42
C VAL A 114 6.08 -13.11 -20.76
N VAL A 115 5.30 -13.69 -21.67
CA VAL A 115 5.65 -13.70 -23.10
C VAL A 115 5.40 -12.27 -23.61
N LEU A 116 6.47 -11.55 -23.92
CA LEU A 116 6.39 -10.23 -24.56
C LEU A 116 5.93 -10.42 -26.02
N GLY A 117 4.65 -10.20 -26.28
CA GLY A 117 4.12 -10.00 -27.63
C GLY A 117 4.43 -8.59 -28.13
N GLU A 118 4.87 -8.47 -29.37
CA GLU A 118 5.02 -7.22 -30.10
C GLU A 118 3.69 -6.45 -30.15
N GLU A 119 3.74 -5.11 -29.99
CA GLU A 119 2.54 -4.27 -30.11
C GLU A 119 2.02 -4.24 -31.54
N PRO A 120 0.73 -4.56 -31.81
CA PRO A 120 0.12 -4.23 -33.07
C PRO A 120 -0.37 -2.78 -33.02
N GLU A 121 0.13 -1.96 -33.94
CA GLU A 121 -0.41 -0.64 -34.22
C GLU A 121 -1.90 -0.74 -34.63
N GLY A 122 -2.76 0.01 -33.94
CA GLY A 122 -4.10 0.35 -34.41
C GLY A 122 -5.24 -0.58 -34.01
N GLN A 123 -5.67 -0.55 -32.74
CA GLN A 123 -7.04 -0.93 -32.34
C GLN A 123 -7.61 0.04 -31.30
N GLY A 124 -8.88 0.42 -31.46
CA GLY A 124 -9.62 1.39 -30.63
C GLY A 124 -9.78 0.97 -29.15
N PRO A 125 -10.44 1.80 -28.31
CA PRO A 125 -10.29 1.73 -26.86
C PRO A 125 -10.87 0.43 -26.30
N THR A 126 -9.97 -0.50 -25.99
CA THR A 126 -10.21 -1.68 -25.18
C THR A 126 -10.73 -1.21 -23.81
N SER A 127 -11.81 -1.83 -23.31
CA SER A 127 -12.27 -1.63 -21.94
C SER A 127 -11.09 -1.78 -20.99
N LEU A 128 -10.85 -0.79 -20.12
CA LEU A 128 -9.76 -0.81 -19.12
C LEU A 128 -9.86 -2.00 -18.14
N LEU A 129 -10.97 -2.73 -18.17
CA LEU A 129 -11.14 -4.03 -17.54
C LEU A 129 -10.88 -5.10 -18.60
N ASP A 130 -9.61 -5.38 -18.88
CA ASP A 130 -9.24 -6.61 -19.58
C ASP A 130 -9.52 -7.78 -18.62
N PRO A 131 -10.50 -8.67 -18.91
CA PRO A 131 -10.83 -9.79 -18.03
C PRO A 131 -9.68 -10.80 -17.89
N THR A 132 -8.63 -10.69 -18.71
CA THR A 132 -7.48 -11.61 -18.71
C THR A 132 -6.35 -11.17 -17.79
N GLN A 133 -6.32 -9.91 -17.33
CA GLN A 133 -5.27 -9.40 -16.43
C GLN A 133 -5.87 -8.99 -15.07
N PRO A 134 -5.24 -9.36 -13.94
CA PRO A 134 -5.71 -8.93 -12.63
C PRO A 134 -5.59 -7.41 -12.50
N THR A 135 -6.70 -6.69 -12.63
CA THR A 135 -6.73 -5.24 -12.43
C THR A 135 -6.62 -4.93 -10.93
N MET A 136 -5.56 -4.20 -10.53
CA MET A 136 -5.46 -3.62 -9.19
C MET A 136 -6.12 -2.24 -9.18
N LEU A 137 -7.05 -2.02 -8.25
CA LEU A 137 -7.70 -0.74 -8.06
C LEU A 137 -7.31 -0.15 -6.71
N HIS A 138 -6.76 1.06 -6.74
CA HIS A 138 -6.30 1.81 -5.58
C HIS A 138 -7.40 2.78 -5.13
N LEU A 139 -8.06 2.49 -4.00
CA LEU A 139 -9.21 3.24 -3.49
C LEU A 139 -8.84 4.16 -2.33
N TYR A 140 -9.14 5.45 -2.46
CA TYR A 140 -8.87 6.47 -1.45
C TYR A 140 -10.18 6.97 -0.87
N GLN A 141 -10.24 7.27 0.44
CA GLN A 141 -11.40 7.95 1.03
C GLN A 141 -10.98 9.29 1.66
N ILE A 142 -11.68 10.37 1.32
CA ILE A 142 -11.47 11.68 1.93
C ILE A 142 -12.57 11.95 2.94
N GLN A 143 -12.21 12.54 4.08
CA GLN A 143 -13.20 13.11 5.01
C GLN A 143 -12.76 14.49 5.50
N PRO A 144 -13.66 15.48 5.48
CA PRO A 144 -13.40 16.79 6.07
C PRO A 144 -13.35 16.68 7.60
N HIS A 145 -12.65 17.61 8.24
CA HIS A 145 -12.41 17.58 9.69
C HIS A 145 -13.66 17.37 10.56
N PRO A 146 -14.82 18.01 10.30
CA PRO A 146 -16.04 17.80 11.10
C PRO A 146 -16.55 16.36 11.09
N LEU A 147 -16.18 15.58 10.06
CA LEU A 147 -16.62 14.20 9.87
C LEU A 147 -15.56 13.18 10.29
N ARG A 148 -14.44 13.60 10.88
CA ARG A 148 -13.31 12.71 11.24
C ARG A 148 -13.70 11.55 12.17
N GLN A 149 -14.73 11.72 13.01
CA GLN A 149 -15.20 10.63 13.88
C GLN A 149 -15.83 9.47 13.09
N ARG A 150 -16.31 9.71 11.87
CA ARG A 150 -16.82 8.65 10.98
C ARG A 150 -15.73 7.68 10.55
N MET A 151 -14.45 8.05 10.68
CA MET A 151 -13.32 7.18 10.39
C MET A 151 -13.28 5.96 11.30
N ALA A 152 -13.72 6.08 12.57
CA ALA A 152 -13.81 4.94 13.47
C ALA A 152 -14.87 3.91 13.03
N HIS A 153 -15.87 4.34 12.27
CA HIS A 153 -16.99 3.49 11.83
C HIS A 153 -16.74 2.85 10.46
N PHE A 154 -16.21 3.61 9.50
CA PHE A 154 -16.04 3.15 8.12
C PHE A 154 -14.58 3.11 7.65
N GLY A 155 -13.62 3.35 8.54
CA GLY A 155 -12.21 3.59 8.18
C GLY A 155 -11.60 2.50 7.31
N SER A 156 -11.96 1.25 7.58
CA SER A 156 -11.47 0.06 6.90
C SER A 156 -12.56 -0.73 6.18
N GLN A 157 -13.81 -0.25 6.16
CA GLN A 157 -14.92 -1.00 5.61
C GLN A 157 -15.03 -0.77 4.11
N LEU A 158 -15.10 -1.86 3.37
CA LEU A 158 -15.40 -1.89 1.94
C LEU A 158 -16.53 -2.88 1.69
N ALA A 159 -17.42 -2.53 0.77
CA ALA A 159 -18.44 -3.42 0.22
C ALA A 159 -17.90 -4.05 -1.07
N LEU A 160 -16.90 -4.93 -0.94
CA LEU A 160 -16.33 -5.62 -2.09
C LEU A 160 -17.33 -6.63 -2.65
N ARG A 161 -17.39 -6.72 -3.98
CA ARG A 161 -18.10 -7.82 -4.64
C ARG A 161 -17.35 -9.13 -4.37
N GLU A 162 -18.02 -10.28 -4.48
CA GLU A 162 -17.43 -11.59 -4.16
C GLU A 162 -16.14 -11.86 -4.95
N GLU A 163 -16.08 -11.33 -6.17
CA GLU A 163 -14.93 -11.38 -7.04
C GLU A 163 -13.86 -10.33 -6.73
N TRP A 164 -13.85 -9.65 -5.58
CA TRP A 164 -12.81 -8.69 -5.22
C TRP A 164 -12.24 -8.98 -3.83
N VAL A 165 -10.91 -8.92 -3.72
CA VAL A 165 -10.20 -9.10 -2.46
C VAL A 165 -9.34 -7.88 -2.15
N CYS A 166 -9.31 -7.48 -0.89
CA CYS A 166 -8.41 -6.44 -0.40
C CYS A 166 -7.02 -7.06 -0.15
N VAL A 167 -6.07 -6.77 -1.04
CA VAL A 167 -4.70 -7.32 -0.96
C VAL A 167 -3.78 -6.45 -0.10
N LEU A 168 -4.06 -5.14 -0.03
CA LEU A 168 -3.34 -4.22 0.84
C LEU A 168 -4.29 -3.54 1.81
N ARG A 169 -4.02 -3.73 3.10
CA ARG A 169 -4.86 -3.23 4.18
C ARG A 169 -4.94 -1.69 4.19
N PRO A 170 -6.09 -1.12 4.59
CA PRO A 170 -6.27 0.32 4.77
C PRO A 170 -5.45 0.86 5.95
N TYR A 171 -5.28 2.19 6.00
CA TYR A 171 -4.59 2.89 7.09
C TYR A 171 -5.08 2.51 8.49
N PHE A 172 -6.40 2.37 8.69
CA PHE A 172 -6.96 2.07 10.01
C PHE A 172 -6.79 0.62 10.47
N ASP A 173 -6.24 -0.23 9.60
CA ASP A 173 -5.82 -1.58 9.96
C ASP A 173 -4.32 -1.64 10.26
N ALA A 174 -3.60 -0.51 10.08
CA ALA A 174 -2.22 -0.39 10.47
C ALA A 174 -2.11 -0.37 12.01
N PRO A 175 -1.16 -1.12 12.61
CA PRO A 175 -0.95 -1.14 14.06
C PRO A 175 -0.86 0.27 14.67
N GLY A 176 -1.65 0.54 15.73
CA GLY A 176 -1.66 1.84 16.42
C GLY A 176 -2.35 3.01 15.68
N ALA A 177 -2.79 2.85 14.43
CA ALA A 177 -3.40 3.93 13.65
C ALA A 177 -4.80 4.35 14.15
N ARG A 178 -5.56 3.45 14.77
CA ARG A 178 -6.85 3.81 15.38
C ARG A 178 -6.66 4.61 16.66
N SER A 179 -5.67 4.23 17.46
CA SER A 179 -5.34 4.90 18.72
C SER A 179 -4.82 6.32 18.48
N SER A 180 -4.28 6.63 17.29
CA SER A 180 -3.85 7.99 16.95
C SER A 180 -5.02 8.95 16.63
N LEU A 181 -6.22 8.44 16.33
CA LEU A 181 -7.42 9.28 16.13
C LEU A 181 -7.97 9.87 17.42
N VAL A 182 -7.82 9.12 18.52
CA VAL A 182 -8.24 9.53 19.85
C VAL A 182 -7.10 10.36 20.42
N ARG A 183 -7.25 11.69 20.42
CA ARG A 183 -6.33 12.58 21.14
C ARG A 183 -6.41 12.22 22.63
N SER A 184 -5.50 11.38 23.07
CA SER A 184 -5.12 11.32 24.48
C SER A 184 -4.15 12.48 24.71
N ASP A 185 -4.44 13.36 25.66
CA ASP A 185 -3.47 14.36 26.14
C ASP A 185 -2.25 13.69 26.83
N ASN A 186 -2.29 12.36 27.01
CA ASN A 186 -1.18 11.54 27.47
C ASN A 186 -0.50 10.78 26.31
N PRO A 187 0.70 11.20 25.85
CA PRO A 187 1.45 10.53 24.79
C PRO A 187 1.96 9.13 25.15
N ALA A 188 1.88 8.72 26.43
CA ALA A 188 2.25 7.37 26.89
C ALA A 188 1.19 6.29 26.58
N ALA A 189 0.03 6.68 26.03
CA ALA A 189 -1.11 5.79 25.77
C ALA A 189 -1.10 5.11 24.39
N MET A 190 -0.07 5.32 23.56
CA MET A 190 0.03 4.62 22.27
C MET A 190 0.35 3.14 22.48
N GLU A 191 -0.35 2.29 21.75
CA GLU A 191 -0.10 0.85 21.73
C GLU A 191 1.31 0.56 21.19
N GLY A 192 1.94 -0.48 21.74
CA GLY A 192 3.22 -0.97 21.22
C GLY A 192 3.05 -1.52 19.80
N VAL A 193 3.99 -1.21 18.93
CA VAL A 193 4.06 -1.73 17.56
C VAL A 193 5.39 -2.44 17.34
N THR A 194 5.43 -3.37 16.39
CA THR A 194 6.67 -4.02 15.96
C THR A 194 6.98 -3.60 14.53
N MET A 195 8.10 -2.92 14.35
CA MET A 195 8.56 -2.40 13.07
C MET A 195 9.56 -3.37 12.44
N VAL A 196 9.42 -3.61 11.15
CA VAL A 196 10.36 -4.37 10.33
C VAL A 196 10.84 -3.48 9.19
N PHE A 197 12.16 -3.36 9.04
CA PHE A 197 12.78 -2.81 7.84
C PHE A 197 13.43 -3.96 7.07
N ALA A 198 13.20 -4.00 5.77
CA ALA A 198 13.84 -4.94 4.87
C ALA A 198 14.57 -4.18 3.75
N LEU A 199 15.74 -4.66 3.34
CA LEU A 199 16.54 -4.09 2.25
C LEU A 199 17.23 -5.20 1.47
N VAL A 200 17.23 -5.13 0.15
CA VAL A 200 18.02 -6.07 -0.67
C VAL A 200 19.52 -5.79 -0.50
N ASP A 201 20.27 -6.79 -0.03
CA ASP A 201 21.73 -6.70 0.10
C ASP A 201 22.38 -6.62 -1.28
N GLY A 202 23.14 -5.55 -1.54
CA GLY A 202 23.71 -5.29 -2.87
C GLY A 202 22.72 -4.70 -3.87
N GLY A 203 21.48 -4.41 -3.46
CA GLY A 203 20.43 -3.93 -4.36
C GLY A 203 20.75 -2.58 -5.02
N LYS A 204 21.44 -1.69 -4.30
CA LYS A 204 21.82 -0.36 -4.82
C LYS A 204 22.87 -0.45 -5.92
N GLU A 205 23.87 -1.31 -5.72
CA GLU A 205 24.93 -1.58 -6.67
C GLU A 205 24.38 -2.31 -7.90
N TRP A 206 23.62 -3.38 -7.68
CA TRP A 206 23.00 -4.16 -8.76
C TRP A 206 22.06 -3.32 -9.62
N LYS A 207 21.32 -2.37 -9.01
CA LYS A 207 20.43 -1.46 -9.74
C LYS A 207 21.15 -0.68 -10.83
N LEU A 208 22.44 -0.36 -10.70
CA LEU A 208 23.14 0.41 -11.72
C LEU A 208 23.28 -0.38 -13.03
N THR A 209 23.33 -1.71 -12.96
CA THR A 209 23.54 -2.62 -14.11
C THR A 209 22.28 -3.37 -14.55
N ALA A 210 21.21 -3.35 -13.75
CA ALA A 210 20.04 -4.21 -13.91
C ALA A 210 19.05 -3.90 -15.06
N GLY A 211 19.26 -2.84 -15.86
CA GLY A 211 18.39 -2.54 -17.01
C GLY A 211 16.88 -2.57 -16.71
N ARG A 212 16.15 -3.45 -17.40
CA ARG A 212 14.68 -3.65 -17.25
C ARG A 212 14.30 -4.52 -16.05
N ASP A 213 15.22 -5.33 -15.54
CA ASP A 213 14.96 -6.29 -14.46
C ASP A 213 14.69 -5.62 -13.11
N LYS A 214 15.05 -4.34 -12.96
CA LYS A 214 14.82 -3.55 -11.73
C LYS A 214 13.36 -3.57 -11.31
N LYS A 215 12.46 -3.30 -12.27
CA LYS A 215 11.01 -3.27 -12.00
C LYS A 215 10.52 -4.66 -11.68
N LEU A 216 10.92 -5.65 -12.48
CA LEU A 216 10.53 -7.05 -12.31
C LEU A 216 10.92 -7.60 -10.93
N VAL A 217 12.15 -7.38 -10.49
CA VAL A 217 12.62 -7.80 -9.16
C VAL A 217 11.81 -7.16 -8.05
N ASN A 218 11.55 -5.85 -8.13
CA ASN A 218 10.72 -5.19 -7.12
C ASN A 218 9.29 -5.76 -7.10
N THR A 219 8.69 -6.01 -8.27
CA THR A 219 7.37 -6.63 -8.39
C THR A 219 7.34 -8.00 -7.72
N ILE A 220 8.30 -8.88 -8.03
CA ILE A 220 8.38 -10.23 -7.43
C ILE A 220 8.49 -10.15 -5.90
N ILE A 221 9.35 -9.25 -5.38
CA ILE A 221 9.50 -9.08 -3.93
C ILE A 221 8.22 -8.55 -3.29
N VAL A 222 7.58 -7.54 -3.88
CA VAL A 222 6.34 -6.95 -3.36
C VAL A 222 5.20 -7.97 -3.39
N ASP A 223 5.09 -8.78 -4.45
CA ASP A 223 4.09 -9.85 -4.55
C ASP A 223 4.33 -10.93 -3.48
N ALA A 224 5.58 -11.31 -3.23
CA ALA A 224 5.94 -12.21 -2.13
C ALA A 224 5.55 -11.61 -0.77
N ILE A 225 5.86 -10.33 -0.53
CA ILE A 225 5.48 -9.63 0.70
C ILE A 225 3.96 -9.64 0.88
N ILE A 226 3.19 -9.27 -0.14
CA ILE A 226 1.72 -9.24 -0.09
C ILE A 226 1.17 -10.64 0.18
N THR A 227 1.72 -11.67 -0.46
CA THR A 227 1.32 -13.06 -0.26
C THR A 227 1.56 -13.49 1.19
N VAL A 228 2.72 -13.20 1.77
CA VAL A 228 3.00 -13.53 3.18
C VAL A 228 2.07 -12.75 4.11
N LEU A 229 1.84 -11.45 3.86
CA LEU A 229 0.92 -10.62 4.66
C LEU A 229 -0.56 -11.04 4.56
N SER A 230 -0.95 -11.78 3.52
CA SER A 230 -2.29 -12.37 3.43
C SER A 230 -2.50 -13.47 4.47
N THR A 231 -1.41 -14.13 4.91
CA THR A 231 -1.44 -15.20 5.91
C THR A 231 -1.06 -14.71 7.32
N ILE A 232 -0.21 -13.69 7.40
CA ILE A 232 0.31 -13.11 8.65
C ILE A 232 -0.17 -11.67 8.76
N HIS A 233 -0.89 -11.36 9.85
CA HIS A 233 -1.50 -10.04 10.04
C HIS A 233 -0.42 -8.95 10.21
N GLY A 234 -0.12 -8.25 9.12
CA GLY A 234 0.79 -7.10 9.11
C GLY A 234 0.36 -6.01 8.14
N TYR A 235 1.13 -4.93 8.11
CA TYR A 235 0.86 -3.76 7.30
C TYR A 235 2.13 -3.29 6.57
N ILE A 236 2.06 -3.15 5.25
CA ILE A 236 3.14 -2.54 4.47
C ILE A 236 3.00 -1.01 4.53
N CYS A 237 3.98 -0.37 5.16
CA CYS A 237 4.00 1.07 5.39
C CYS A 237 4.54 1.81 4.18
N ARG A 238 5.65 1.32 3.63
CA ARG A 238 6.38 2.00 2.57
C ARG A 238 7.12 1.00 1.68
N VAL A 239 7.09 1.28 0.39
CA VAL A 239 7.86 0.59 -0.65
C VAL A 239 8.72 1.65 -1.32
N GLN A 240 10.04 1.55 -1.16
CA GLN A 240 11.01 2.42 -1.83
C GLN A 240 11.61 1.62 -2.98
N ASP A 241 10.85 1.49 -4.07
CA ASP A 241 11.22 0.70 -5.26
C ASP A 241 12.61 1.04 -5.78
N ALA A 242 12.98 2.32 -5.71
CA ALA A 242 14.27 2.80 -6.16
C ALA A 242 15.44 2.26 -5.34
N ASP A 243 15.24 1.91 -4.07
CA ASP A 243 16.29 1.44 -3.16
C ASP A 243 16.11 -0.02 -2.74
N PHE A 244 15.08 -0.71 -3.25
CA PHE A 244 14.65 -2.04 -2.80
C PHE A 244 14.52 -2.12 -1.26
N LYS A 245 13.96 -1.06 -0.67
CA LYS A 245 13.78 -0.90 0.78
C LYS A 245 12.30 -0.91 1.13
N TYR A 246 11.95 -1.70 2.12
CA TYR A 246 10.56 -1.94 2.54
C TYR A 246 10.44 -1.67 4.04
N MET A 247 9.31 -1.09 4.42
CA MET A 247 8.97 -0.81 5.81
C MET A 247 7.62 -1.41 6.14
N LEU A 248 7.56 -2.24 7.18
CA LEU A 248 6.37 -2.95 7.61
C LEU A 248 6.12 -2.76 9.10
N ALA A 249 4.86 -2.91 9.51
CA ALA A 249 4.41 -2.82 10.89
C ALA A 249 3.51 -4.01 11.25
N PHE A 250 3.69 -4.51 12.47
CA PHE A 250 2.94 -5.63 13.03
C PHE A 250 2.46 -5.29 14.44
N THR A 251 1.28 -5.80 14.80
CA THR A 251 0.73 -5.67 16.16
C THR A 251 1.54 -6.51 17.15
N THR A 252 1.95 -7.72 16.76
CA THR A 252 2.67 -8.64 17.65
C THR A 252 4.11 -8.87 17.18
N LYS A 253 5.01 -9.13 18.13
CA LYS A 253 6.40 -9.50 17.87
C LYS A 253 6.50 -10.83 17.13
N LEU A 254 5.61 -11.77 17.47
CA LEU A 254 5.58 -13.11 16.89
C LEU A 254 5.22 -13.06 15.41
N ASP A 255 4.24 -12.25 15.03
CA ASP A 255 3.84 -12.11 13.61
C ASP A 255 4.97 -11.48 12.79
N ALA A 256 5.65 -10.46 13.33
CA ALA A 256 6.82 -9.87 12.67
C ALA A 256 7.94 -10.91 12.43
N LEU A 257 8.25 -11.73 13.43
CA LEU A 257 9.27 -12.79 13.29
C LEU A 257 8.84 -13.87 12.29
N LYS A 258 7.60 -14.34 12.37
CA LYS A 258 7.05 -15.30 11.39
C LYS A 258 7.14 -14.73 9.97
N PHE A 259 6.77 -13.46 9.79
CA PHE A 259 6.86 -12.80 8.49
C PHE A 259 8.30 -12.80 7.96
N CYS A 260 9.28 -12.43 8.79
CA CYS A 260 10.69 -12.40 8.37
C CYS A 260 11.15 -13.79 7.92
N LEU A 261 10.89 -14.83 8.72
CA LEU A 261 11.31 -16.19 8.41
C LEU A 261 10.65 -16.73 7.13
N VAL A 262 9.32 -16.56 7.01
CA VAL A 262 8.57 -17.01 5.83
C VAL A 262 9.00 -16.26 4.58
N LEU A 263 9.27 -14.95 4.67
CA LEU A 263 9.69 -14.17 3.51
C LEU A 263 11.10 -14.58 3.04
N GLN A 264 12.06 -14.81 3.95
CA GLN A 264 13.38 -15.30 3.54
C GLN A 264 13.27 -16.62 2.77
N GLU A 265 12.49 -17.58 3.30
CA GLU A 265 12.27 -18.87 2.66
C GLU A 265 11.56 -18.72 1.30
N ALA A 266 10.49 -17.93 1.25
CA ALA A 266 9.70 -17.74 0.03
C ALA A 266 10.51 -17.13 -1.12
N LEU A 267 11.48 -16.25 -0.81
CA LEU A 267 12.30 -15.59 -1.82
C LEU A 267 13.30 -16.53 -2.50
N ILE A 268 13.75 -17.61 -1.83
CA ILE A 268 14.65 -18.61 -2.43
C ILE A 268 13.98 -19.28 -3.65
N TRP A 269 12.67 -19.51 -3.54
CA TRP A 269 11.89 -20.29 -4.49
C TRP A 269 11.16 -19.45 -5.56
N GLN A 270 11.39 -18.14 -5.61
CA GLN A 270 10.81 -17.30 -6.68
C GLN A 270 11.47 -17.57 -8.03
N ASP A 271 10.74 -17.34 -9.12
CA ASP A 271 11.21 -17.51 -10.50
C ASP A 271 12.13 -16.35 -10.93
N TRP A 272 13.29 -16.23 -10.28
CA TRP A 272 14.28 -15.21 -10.62
C TRP A 272 14.83 -15.39 -12.04
N PRO A 273 14.83 -14.34 -12.88
CA PRO A 273 15.49 -14.38 -14.18
C PRO A 273 16.97 -14.73 -14.07
N GLU A 274 17.51 -15.46 -15.05
CA GLU A 274 18.94 -15.81 -15.07
C GLU A 274 19.86 -14.58 -15.02
N SER A 275 19.43 -13.46 -15.63
CA SER A 275 20.15 -12.17 -15.58
C SER A 275 20.31 -11.65 -14.14
N VAL A 276 19.33 -11.89 -13.27
CA VAL A 276 19.39 -11.53 -11.85
C VAL A 276 20.35 -12.46 -11.11
N LEU A 277 20.30 -13.77 -11.39
CA LEU A 277 21.14 -14.79 -10.73
C LEU A 277 22.62 -14.72 -11.12
N LYS A 278 22.97 -14.07 -12.24
CA LYS A 278 24.36 -13.79 -12.64
C LYS A 278 25.08 -12.83 -11.69
N TYR A 279 24.35 -12.03 -10.92
CA TYR A 279 24.97 -11.14 -9.94
C TYR A 279 25.49 -11.93 -8.74
N GLU A 280 26.75 -11.71 -8.36
CA GLU A 280 27.46 -12.51 -7.35
C GLU A 280 26.71 -12.63 -6.01
N LYS A 281 26.05 -11.55 -5.54
CA LYS A 281 25.27 -11.58 -4.29
C LYS A 281 23.93 -12.30 -4.43
N PHE A 282 23.42 -12.50 -5.65
CA PHE A 282 22.11 -13.12 -5.92
C PHE A 282 22.23 -14.54 -6.48
N ARG A 283 23.46 -15.00 -6.76
CA ARG A 283 23.68 -16.35 -7.27
C ARG A 283 23.15 -17.41 -6.31
N GLU A 284 22.86 -18.56 -6.90
CA GLU A 284 22.53 -19.76 -6.14
C GLU A 284 23.76 -20.25 -5.35
N VAL A 285 23.55 -20.57 -4.08
CA VAL A 285 24.57 -21.15 -3.20
C VAL A 285 23.96 -22.41 -2.61
N ARG A 286 24.72 -23.51 -2.65
CA ARG A 286 24.32 -24.80 -2.09
C ARG A 286 25.23 -25.21 -0.95
N ASP A 287 24.70 -26.02 -0.04
CA ASP A 287 25.52 -26.69 0.97
C ASP A 287 26.31 -27.88 0.39
N GLU A 288 27.09 -28.54 1.22
CA GLU A 288 27.91 -29.71 0.83
C GLU A 288 27.07 -30.91 0.36
N VAL A 289 25.80 -30.98 0.76
CA VAL A 289 24.86 -32.06 0.44
C VAL A 289 24.04 -31.73 -0.83
N GLY A 290 24.18 -30.51 -1.36
CA GLY A 290 23.50 -30.02 -2.55
C GLY A 290 22.17 -29.32 -2.29
N ASN A 291 21.79 -29.05 -1.03
CA ASN A 291 20.59 -28.27 -0.71
C ASN A 291 20.83 -26.79 -1.02
N VAL A 292 19.80 -26.11 -1.54
CA VAL A 292 19.88 -24.66 -1.83
C VAL A 292 19.85 -23.87 -0.51
N LEU A 293 20.89 -23.10 -0.26
CA LEU A 293 21.00 -22.20 0.89
C LEU A 293 20.56 -20.77 0.55
N PHE A 294 20.92 -20.29 -0.64
CA PHE A 294 20.55 -18.97 -1.11
C PHE A 294 20.27 -19.00 -2.60
N ARG A 295 19.31 -18.21 -3.06
CA ARG A 295 19.02 -18.02 -4.48
C ARG A 295 18.23 -16.72 -4.70
N GLY A 296 18.73 -15.85 -5.56
CA GLY A 296 18.13 -14.55 -5.87
C GLY A 296 18.46 -13.44 -4.86
N PRO A 297 17.79 -12.29 -4.97
CA PRO A 297 17.88 -11.15 -4.05
C PRO A 297 17.66 -11.55 -2.59
N ARG A 298 18.62 -11.21 -1.73
CA ARG A 298 18.60 -11.55 -0.30
C ARG A 298 18.24 -10.32 0.53
N LEU A 299 17.25 -10.43 1.41
CA LEU A 299 16.85 -9.32 2.26
C LEU A 299 17.68 -9.30 3.54
N LYS A 300 18.16 -8.12 3.92
CA LYS A 300 18.59 -7.77 5.28
C LYS A 300 17.36 -7.33 6.03
N MET A 301 17.06 -7.90 7.19
CA MET A 301 15.91 -7.50 7.99
C MET A 301 16.28 -7.04 9.41
N GLY A 302 15.66 -5.95 9.84
CA GLY A 302 15.84 -5.37 11.17
C GLY A 302 14.49 -5.20 11.84
N VAL A 303 14.36 -5.77 13.04
CA VAL A 303 13.11 -5.79 13.79
C VAL A 303 13.27 -5.06 15.12
N CYS A 304 12.35 -4.15 15.44
CA CYS A 304 12.29 -3.52 16.76
C CYS A 304 10.84 -3.35 17.21
N SER A 305 10.59 -3.60 18.48
CA SER A 305 9.25 -3.49 19.08
C SER A 305 9.27 -2.46 20.20
N GLY A 306 8.23 -1.63 20.27
CA GLY A 306 8.13 -0.58 21.27
C GLY A 306 7.00 0.40 20.97
N GLN A 307 6.87 1.42 21.80
CA GLN A 307 5.90 2.49 21.57
C GLN A 307 6.38 3.44 20.48
N VAL A 308 5.44 3.85 19.62
CA VAL A 308 5.64 4.94 18.66
C VAL A 308 5.11 6.24 19.24
N ARG A 309 5.75 7.34 18.83
CA ARG A 309 5.34 8.69 19.20
C ARG A 309 4.08 9.10 18.44
N ALA A 310 3.97 8.72 17.17
CA ALA A 310 2.84 9.05 16.32
C ALA A 310 2.72 8.08 15.15
N VAL A 311 1.48 7.86 14.71
CA VAL A 311 1.13 7.20 13.47
C VAL A 311 0.29 8.19 12.66
N VAL A 312 0.81 8.66 11.53
CA VAL A 312 0.18 9.70 10.69
C VAL A 312 0.14 9.23 9.24
N PRO A 313 -0.87 9.65 8.45
CA PRO A 313 -0.87 9.33 7.03
C PRO A 313 0.24 10.10 6.30
N ASP A 314 0.95 9.44 5.38
CA ASP A 314 1.92 10.09 4.49
C ASP A 314 1.26 10.68 3.23
N HIS A 315 2.08 11.13 2.28
CA HIS A 315 1.64 11.72 1.01
C HIS A 315 0.94 10.73 0.06
N GLN A 316 1.11 9.42 0.27
CA GLN A 316 0.36 8.35 -0.39
C GLN A 316 -0.80 7.87 0.50
N GLY A 317 -1.01 8.53 1.64
CA GLY A 317 -1.97 8.22 2.68
C GLY A 317 -1.59 7.03 3.57
N LYS A 318 -0.46 6.35 3.34
CA LYS A 318 -0.08 5.13 4.09
C LYS A 318 0.31 5.50 5.52
N ALA A 319 0.20 4.54 6.44
CA ALA A 319 0.59 4.80 7.82
C ALA A 319 2.11 4.99 7.91
N ASP A 320 2.53 6.20 8.30
CA ASP A 320 3.90 6.55 8.64
C ASP A 320 4.08 6.58 10.15
N TYR A 321 5.18 5.99 10.60
CA TYR A 321 5.46 5.76 12.01
C TYR A 321 6.63 6.63 12.43
N HIS A 322 6.47 7.34 13.55
CA HIS A 322 7.53 8.15 14.13
C HIS A 322 7.87 7.65 15.53
N GLY A 323 9.16 7.50 15.82
CA GLY A 323 9.64 7.11 17.15
C GLY A 323 10.99 6.39 17.12
N HIS A 324 11.56 6.18 18.31
CA HIS A 324 12.86 5.51 18.45
C HIS A 324 12.84 4.07 17.92
N VAL A 325 11.71 3.37 18.04
CA VAL A 325 11.54 2.00 17.54
C VAL A 325 11.77 1.90 16.02
N VAL A 326 11.31 2.90 15.27
CA VAL A 326 11.47 2.96 13.80
C VAL A 326 12.96 3.11 13.44
N ASN A 327 13.63 4.05 14.09
CA ASN A 327 15.06 4.30 13.88
C ASN A 327 15.92 3.08 14.27
N SER A 328 15.53 2.38 15.34
CA SER A 328 16.24 1.19 15.81
C SER A 328 16.11 0.03 14.83
N ALA A 329 14.89 -0.25 14.36
CA ALA A 329 14.66 -1.29 13.35
C ALA A 329 15.45 -1.03 12.06
N ALA A 330 15.44 0.22 11.58
CA ALA A 330 16.25 0.62 10.42
C ALA A 330 17.76 0.43 10.68
N ARG A 331 18.26 0.83 11.86
CA ARG A 331 19.68 0.65 12.23
C ARG A 331 20.08 -0.82 12.32
N TYR A 332 19.23 -1.69 12.85
CA TYR A 332 19.54 -3.13 12.91
C TYR A 332 19.66 -3.73 11.50
N MET A 333 18.76 -3.35 10.60
CA MET A 333 18.84 -3.76 9.20
C MET A 333 20.10 -3.22 8.50
N ASP A 334 20.38 -1.91 8.65
CA ASP A 334 21.46 -1.24 7.93
C ASP A 334 22.84 -1.67 8.47
N ALA A 335 23.03 -1.73 9.79
CA ALA A 335 24.34 -1.88 10.43
C ALA A 335 24.67 -3.29 10.96
N ALA A 336 23.68 -4.13 11.24
CA ALA A 336 23.92 -5.43 11.90
C ALA A 336 23.59 -6.65 11.02
N ALA A 337 22.52 -6.59 10.22
CA ALA A 337 22.10 -7.69 9.37
C ALA A 337 23.00 -7.85 8.12
N HIS A 338 23.03 -9.05 7.56
CA HIS A 338 23.56 -9.37 6.22
C HIS A 338 22.41 -9.90 5.34
N GLY A 339 22.63 -10.02 4.02
CA GLY A 339 21.62 -10.60 3.13
C GLY A 339 21.23 -12.02 3.55
N GLY A 340 19.95 -12.22 3.86
CA GLY A 340 19.40 -13.49 4.36
C GLY A 340 19.22 -13.56 5.88
N GLN A 341 19.51 -12.48 6.62
CA GLN A 341 19.38 -12.38 8.09
C GLN A 341 18.24 -11.47 8.54
#